data_AF-A0AAD5A4K3-F1
#
_entry.id   AF-A0AAD5A4K3-F1
#
_cell.length_a   1.000
_cell.length_b   1.000
_cell.length_c   1.000
_cell.angle_alpha   90.00
_cell.angle_beta   90.00
_cell.angle_gamma   90.00
#
_symmetry.space_group_name_H-M   'P 1'
#
loop_
_entity.id
_entity.type
_entity.pdbx_description
1 polymer ?
#
loop_
_entity_poly.entity_id
_entity_poly.type
_entity_poly.pdbx_seq_one_letter_code
_entity_poly.pdbx_strand_id
1 'polypeptide(L)' 'NCGVGSYHDSEQRKCVSCPAGTYQDEEGQLMCEMCPGPRGRATTRTSGARSVAECG' A
#
# COMPACT_ATOMS: atom_id res chain seq x y z
N ASN A 1 -0.55 -8.52 13.45
CA ASN A 1 0.40 -7.88 12.53
C ASN A 1 -0.28 -7.80 11.17
N CYS A 2 -0.23 -6.66 10.49
CA CYS A 2 -0.77 -6.56 9.12
C CYS A 2 0.29 -6.98 8.13
N GLY A 3 -0.04 -7.91 7.23
CA GLY A 3 0.89 -8.36 6.20
C GLY A 3 1.06 -7.34 5.08
N VAL A 4 2.04 -7.58 4.21
CA VAL A 4 2.31 -6.77 3.02
C VAL A 4 1.05 -6.56 2.16
N GLY A 5 0.98 -5.39 1.53
CA GLY A 5 -0.20 -4.91 0.82
C GLY A 5 -1.34 -4.44 1.73
N SER A 6 -1.12 -4.39 3.05
CA SER A 6 -2.10 -3.83 3.99
C SER A 6 -1.41 -3.01 5.06
N TYR A 7 -2.09 -1.96 5.52
CA TYR A 7 -1.65 -1.12 6.63
C TYR A 7 -2.57 -1.31 7.83
N HIS A 8 -2.03 -1.10 9.02
CA HIS A 8 -2.81 -1.13 10.24
C HIS A 8 -3.52 0.22 10.46
N ASP A 9 -4.82 0.25 10.22
CA ASP A 9 -5.68 1.39 10.47
C ASP A 9 -6.03 1.45 11.97
N SER A 10 -5.52 2.46 12.67
CA SER A 10 -5.74 2.63 14.12
C SER A 10 -7.17 3.04 14.46
N GLU A 11 -7.88 3.67 13.53
CA GLU A 11 -9.25 4.14 13.69
C GLU A 11 -10.22 2.95 13.61
N GLN A 12 -10.03 2.07 12.64
CA GLN A 12 -10.81 0.85 12.42
C GLN A 12 -10.28 -0.35 13.23
N ARG A 13 -9.07 -0.23 13.80
CA ARG A 13 -8.34 -1.31 14.48
C ARG A 13 -8.24 -2.59 13.65
N LYS A 14 -8.04 -2.43 12.34
CA LYS A 14 -8.03 -3.52 11.35
C LYS A 14 -6.94 -3.29 10.32
N CYS A 15 -6.54 -4.39 9.66
CA CYS A 15 -5.68 -4.32 8.49
C CYS A 15 -6.51 -3.93 7.28
N VAL A 16 -6.18 -2.80 6.68
CA VAL A 16 -6.84 -2.27 5.49
C VAL A 16 -5.88 -2.41 4.31
N SER A 17 -6.37 -2.93 3.19
CA SER A 17 -5.56 -3.07 1.98
C SER A 17 -5.14 -1.71 1.46
N CYS A 18 -3.90 -1.63 0.95
CA CYS A 18 -3.38 -0.40 0.36
C CYS A 18 -4.27 0.10 -0.78
N PRO A 19 -4.71 1.37 -0.79
CA PRO A 19 -5.48 1.91 -1.90
C PRO A 19 -4.64 1.94 -3.19
N ALA A 20 -5.33 2.00 -4.33
CA ALA A 20 -4.67 2.03 -5.63
C ALA A 20 -3.73 3.25 -5.76
N GLY A 21 -2.50 3.00 -6.21
CA GLY A 21 -1.43 4.00 -6.26
C GLY A 21 -0.60 4.09 -4.98
N THR A 22 -0.83 3.17 -4.04
CA THR A 22 0.05 2.93 -2.90
C THR A 22 0.38 1.46 -2.79
N TYR A 23 1.53 1.15 -2.21
CA TYR A 23 1.99 -0.22 -1.95
C TYR A 23 2.49 -0.33 -0.52
N GLN A 24 2.64 -1.56 -0.04
CA GLN A 24 3.28 -1.82 1.25
C GLN A 24 4.05 -3.13 1.17
N ASP A 25 5.39 -3.04 1.20
CA ASP A 25 6.32 -4.16 1.10
C ASP A 25 6.86 -4.66 2.45
N GLU A 26 6.56 -3.95 3.54
CA GLU A 26 6.87 -4.35 4.90
C GLU A 26 5.61 -4.68 5.72
N GLU A 27 5.72 -5.64 6.62
CA GLU A 27 4.64 -5.98 7.53
C GLU A 27 4.58 -5.03 8.74
N GLY A 28 3.39 -4.82 9.28
CA GLY A 28 3.18 -4.03 10.50
C GLY A 28 3.18 -2.53 10.30
N GLN A 29 3.24 -2.07 9.06
CA GLN A 29 3.21 -0.64 8.74
C GLN A 29 1.84 -0.02 9.02
N LEU A 30 1.86 1.24 9.47
CA LEU A 30 0.65 2.02 9.79
C LEU A 30 0.08 2.75 8.59
N MET A 31 0.81 2.82 7.48
CA MET A 31 0.36 3.43 6.22
C MET A 31 0.97 2.70 5.02
N CYS A 32 0.43 2.94 3.83
CA CYS A 32 1.03 2.46 2.58
C CYS A 32 1.88 3.55 1.95
N GLU A 33 2.98 3.14 1.33
CA GLU A 33 3.88 4.03 0.59
C GLU A 33 3.27 4.41 -0.76
N MET A 34 3.51 5.64 -1.21
CA MET A 34 3.05 6.07 -2.53
C MET A 34 3.90 5.46 -3.64
N CYS A 35 3.24 5.00 -4.70
CA CYS A 35 3.92 4.50 -5.88
C CYS A 35 4.75 5.59 -6.58
N PRO A 36 6.06 5.38 -6.78
CA PRO A 36 6.92 6.30 -7.50
C PRO A 36 6.56 6.30 -8.99
N GLY A 37 6.35 7.47 -9.56
CA GLY A 37 6.04 7.63 -10.97
C GLY A 37 6.47 8.99 -11.50
N PRO A 38 6.59 9.15 -12.83
CA PRO A 38 7.12 10.37 -13.46
C PRO A 38 6.28 11.63 -13.20
N ARG A 39 5.07 11.48 -12.66
CA ARG A 39 4.17 12.58 -12.24
C ARG A 39 3.78 12.49 -10.75
N GLY A 40 4.53 11.75 -9.94
CA GLY A 40 4.26 11.57 -8.50
C GLY A 40 3.01 10.73 -8.20
N ARG A 41 2.52 9.96 -9.17
CA ARG A 41 1.30 9.15 -9.05
C ARG A 41 1.33 7.99 -10.05
N ALA A 42 2.27 7.07 -9.87
CA ALA A 42 2.10 5.76 -10.50
C ALA A 42 0.91 5.07 -9.79
N THR A 43 0.08 4.36 -10.55
CA THR A 43 -1.12 3.73 -10.01
C THR A 43 -0.94 2.23 -10.03
N THR A 44 -1.13 1.57 -8.91
CA THR A 44 -1.21 0.11 -8.91
C THR A 44 -2.45 -0.34 -9.66
N ARG A 45 -2.36 -1.47 -10.34
CA ARG A 45 -3.52 -2.03 -11.07
C ARG A 45 -4.63 -2.49 -10.12
N THR A 46 -4.31 -2.76 -8.87
CA THR A 46 -5.21 -3.27 -7.83
C THR A 46 -4.93 -2.62 -6.49
N SER A 47 -5.91 -2.64 -5.59
CA SER A 47 -5.66 -2.40 -4.16
C SER A 47 -4.86 -3.55 -3.57
N GLY A 48 -4.09 -3.24 -2.52
CA GLY A 48 -3.27 -4.19 -1.80
C GLY A 48 -1.95 -4.56 -2.47
N ALA A 49 -1.36 -3.61 -3.21
CA ALA A 49 -0.05 -3.81 -3.80
C ALA A 49 1.01 -4.07 -2.73
N ARG A 50 1.78 -5.13 -2.92
CA ARG A 50 2.76 -5.62 -1.92
C ARG A 50 4.17 -5.13 -2.20
N SER A 51 4.36 -4.43 -3.31
CA SER A 51 5.67 -3.92 -3.70
C SER A 51 5.54 -2.84 -4.75
N VAL A 52 6.60 -2.04 -4.87
CA VAL A 52 6.75 -1.04 -5.93
C VAL A 52 6.66 -1.63 -7.34
N ALA A 53 7.00 -2.91 -7.51
CA ALA A 53 6.91 -3.59 -8.80
C ALA A 53 5.47 -3.79 -9.30
N GLU A 54 4.48 -3.68 -8.40
CA GLU A 54 3.06 -3.70 -8.74
C GLU A 54 2.52 -2.31 -9.13
N CYS A 55 3.32 -1.26 -8.93
CA CYS A 55 3.06 0.07 -9.47
C CYS A 55 3.29 0.06 -10.99
N GLY A 56 2.30 0.53 -11.77
CA GLY A 56 2.32 0.55 -13.23
C GLY A 56 2.20 1.94 -13.83
#